data_AF-A0A960MJB6-F1
#
_entry.id   AF-A0A960MJB6-F1
#
_cell.length_a   1.000
_cell.length_b   1.000
_cell.length_c   1.000
_cell.angle_alpha   90.00
_cell.angle_beta   90.00
_cell.angle_gamma   90.00
#
_symmetry.space_group_name_H-M   'P 1'
#
loop_
_entity.id
_entity.type
_entity.pdbx_description
1 polymer ?
#
loop_
_entity_poly.entity_id
_entity_poly.type
_entity_poly.pdbx_seq_one_letter_code
_entity_poly.pdbx_strand_id
1 'polypeptide(L)'
;MKTSFLTLAAALWLGGSASVAMADDGFVPLFNGKDLTGWTASKENPESFSVKQGVLVVKGGKSHLFYTGDVNGGKFKNFELKLRIMT
;
A
#
# COMPACT_ATOMS: atom_id res chain seq x y z
N MET A 1 33.72 44.66 -15.93
CA MET A 1 34.23 43.32 -16.28
C MET A 1 34.76 42.65 -15.03
N LYS A 2 33.93 41.86 -14.34
CA LYS A 2 34.30 40.83 -13.36
C LYS A 2 33.19 39.77 -13.40
N THR A 3 33.45 38.69 -14.11
CA THR A 3 32.63 37.49 -14.21
C THR A 3 32.86 36.62 -12.98
N SER A 4 31.80 36.02 -12.42
CA SER A 4 31.88 34.73 -11.72
C SER A 4 30.49 34.11 -11.54
N PHE A 5 30.41 32.85 -11.97
CA PHE A 5 29.26 31.95 -11.91
C PHE A 5 29.07 31.38 -10.50
N LEU A 6 27.83 31.19 -10.05
CA LEU A 6 27.51 30.16 -9.06
C LEU A 6 26.16 29.51 -9.40
N THR A 7 26.21 28.19 -9.44
CA THR A 7 25.21 27.17 -9.75
C THR A 7 23.96 27.24 -8.85
N LEU A 8 22.77 27.06 -9.42
CA LEU A 8 21.55 26.74 -8.66
C LEU A 8 21.04 25.37 -9.08
N ALA A 9 21.25 24.37 -8.21
CA ALA A 9 20.68 23.04 -8.35
C ALA A 9 19.18 23.10 -8.02
N ALA A 10 18.32 22.88 -9.02
CA ALA A 10 16.89 22.71 -8.83
C ALA A 10 16.58 21.22 -8.56
N ALA A 11 16.60 20.82 -7.28
CA ALA A 11 16.05 19.54 -6.86
C ALA A 11 14.53 19.68 -6.68
N LEU A 12 13.76 19.37 -7.72
CA LEU A 12 12.31 19.25 -7.63
C LEU A 12 11.97 17.90 -6.99
N TRP A 13 11.89 17.88 -5.65
CA TRP A 13 11.33 16.74 -4.92
C TRP A 13 9.84 16.62 -5.24
N LEU A 14 9.48 15.65 -6.08
CA LEU A 14 8.12 15.17 -6.26
C LEU A 14 7.62 14.59 -4.94
N GLY A 15 6.94 15.44 -4.16
CA GLY A 15 6.19 15.03 -2.98
C GLY A 15 5.04 14.13 -3.38
N GLY A 16 5.31 12.83 -3.52
CA GLY A 16 4.27 11.82 -3.47
C GLY A 16 3.71 11.81 -2.06
N SER A 17 2.50 12.36 -1.87
CA SER A 17 1.77 12.27 -0.61
C SER A 17 1.50 10.79 -0.31
N ALA A 18 2.40 10.17 0.44
CA ALA A 18 2.15 8.89 1.07
C ALA A 18 1.11 9.15 2.16
N SER A 19 -0.15 8.86 1.87
CA SER A 19 -1.20 8.85 2.89
C SER A 19 -0.87 7.75 3.88
N VAL A 20 -0.20 8.10 4.98
CA VAL A 20 -0.01 7.20 6.12
C VAL A 20 -1.40 6.97 6.69
N ALA A 21 -1.90 5.74 6.57
CA ALA A 21 -3.10 5.33 7.28
C ALA A 21 -2.83 5.52 8.79
N MET A 22 -3.45 6.53 9.40
CA MET A 22 -3.34 6.77 10.83
C MET A 22 -3.93 5.57 11.56
N ALA A 23 -3.15 4.97 12.45
CA ALA A 23 -3.64 3.96 13.37
C ALA A 23 -4.72 4.61 14.25
N ASP A 24 -5.96 4.16 14.09
CA ASP A 24 -7.04 4.37 15.04
C ASP A 24 -6.70 3.59 16.33
N ASP A 25 -7.13 4.02 17.52
CA ASP A 25 -6.70 3.40 18.78
C ASP A 25 -6.96 1.87 18.75
N GLY A 26 -5.88 1.08 18.78
CA GLY A 26 -5.91 -0.38 18.72
C GLY A 26 -5.90 -1.04 17.34
N PHE A 27 -5.99 -0.28 16.23
CA PHE A 27 -5.92 -0.81 14.87
C PHE A 27 -4.54 -0.62 14.23
N VAL A 28 -4.06 -1.67 13.56
CA VAL A 28 -2.81 -1.63 12.78
C VAL A 28 -3.16 -1.70 11.28
N PRO A 29 -2.65 -0.78 10.44
CA PRO A 29 -2.89 -0.83 9.01
C PRO A 29 -2.20 -2.05 8.37
N LEU A 30 -2.98 -2.94 7.74
CA LEU A 30 -2.45 -4.09 6.99
C LEU A 30 -2.20 -3.79 5.50
N PHE A 31 -2.85 -2.76 4.95
CA PHE A 31 -2.66 -2.32 3.57
C PHE A 31 -1.95 -0.97 3.56
N ASN A 32 -0.89 -0.87 2.77
CA ASN A 32 -0.02 0.30 2.73
C ASN A 32 -0.53 1.42 1.80
N GLY A 33 -1.63 1.21 1.07
CA GLY A 33 -2.19 2.19 0.14
C GLY A 33 -1.37 2.37 -1.15
N LYS A 34 -0.40 1.50 -1.44
CA LYS A 34 0.51 1.64 -2.59
C LYS A 34 0.59 0.38 -3.43
N ASP A 35 0.75 -0.78 -2.78
CA ASP A 35 0.98 -2.06 -3.43
C ASP A 35 0.54 -3.24 -2.53
N LEU A 36 0.82 -4.46 -2.97
CA LEU A 36 0.49 -5.70 -2.27
C LEU A 36 1.62 -6.18 -1.35
N THR A 37 2.55 -5.32 -0.93
CA THR A 37 3.58 -5.71 0.04
C THR A 37 2.93 -6.26 1.32
N GLY A 38 3.38 -7.44 1.76
CA GLY A 38 2.75 -8.15 2.87
C GLY A 38 1.48 -8.93 2.49
N TRP A 39 1.19 -9.07 1.19
CA TRP A 39 0.07 -9.85 0.68
C TRP A 39 0.52 -10.79 -0.44
N THR A 40 -0.08 -11.97 -0.50
CA THR A 40 0.21 -13.00 -1.52
C THR A 40 -1.10 -13.48 -2.14
N ALA A 41 -1.24 -13.35 -3.46
CA ALA A 41 -2.41 -13.87 -4.17
C ALA A 41 -2.30 -15.40 -4.36
N SER A 42 -3.44 -16.10 -4.43
CA SER A 42 -3.48 -17.52 -4.77
C SER A 42 -2.96 -17.76 -6.18
N LYS A 43 -2.37 -18.94 -6.40
CA LYS A 43 -1.81 -19.34 -7.70
C LYS A 43 -2.87 -19.53 -8.79
N GLU A 44 -4.15 -19.63 -8.42
CA GLU A 44 -5.23 -19.95 -9.36
C GLU A 44 -5.55 -18.79 -10.30
N ASN A 45 -5.58 -17.55 -9.80
CA ASN A 45 -5.80 -16.31 -10.57
C ASN A 45 -5.09 -15.13 -9.87
N PRO A 46 -3.75 -15.08 -9.86
CA PRO A 46 -2.99 -14.08 -9.10
C PRO A 46 -3.23 -12.63 -9.58
N GLU A 47 -3.62 -12.44 -10.83
CA GLU A 47 -3.95 -11.16 -11.46
C GLU A 47 -5.28 -10.57 -11.01
N SER A 48 -6.05 -11.30 -10.19
CA SER A 48 -7.34 -10.82 -9.67
C SER A 48 -7.22 -9.64 -8.72
N PHE A 49 -6.02 -9.37 -8.20
CA PHE A 49 -5.76 -8.30 -7.24
C PHE A 49 -4.80 -7.28 -7.82
N SER A 50 -5.16 -6.01 -7.76
CA SER A 50 -4.30 -4.89 -8.17
C SER A 50 -4.48 -3.71 -7.23
N VAL A 51 -3.56 -2.74 -7.25
CA VAL A 51 -3.73 -1.47 -6.53
C VAL A 51 -3.85 -0.34 -7.53
N LYS A 52 -4.93 0.43 -7.44
CA LYS A 52 -5.18 1.61 -8.29
C LYS A 52 -5.59 2.78 -7.44
N GLN A 53 -4.88 3.90 -7.59
CA GLN A 53 -5.16 5.14 -6.85
C GLN A 53 -5.27 4.93 -5.33
N GLY A 54 -4.41 4.06 -4.79
CA GLY A 54 -4.37 3.71 -3.37
C GLY A 54 -5.51 2.84 -2.87
N VAL A 55 -6.25 2.19 -3.78
CA VAL A 55 -7.34 1.26 -3.46
C VAL A 55 -6.95 -0.15 -3.93
N LEU A 56 -7.18 -1.15 -3.07
CA LEU A 56 -7.12 -2.56 -3.44
C LEU A 56 -8.32 -2.89 -4.34
N VAL A 57 -8.05 -3.21 -5.61
CA VAL A 57 -9.06 -3.55 -6.61
C VAL A 57 -9.08 -5.06 -6.80
N VAL A 58 -10.27 -5.65 -6.65
CA VAL A 58 -10.53 -7.07 -6.94
C VAL A 58 -11.28 -7.17 -8.26
N LYS A 59 -10.73 -7.87 -9.25
CA LYS A 59 -11.37 -8.09 -10.55
C LYS A 59 -10.87 -9.39 -11.15
N GLY A 60 -11.77 -10.33 -11.40
CA GLY A 60 -11.42 -11.62 -12.00
C GLY A 60 -12.37 -12.71 -11.55
N GLY A 61 -12.02 -13.96 -11.85
CA GLY A 61 -12.73 -15.13 -11.33
C GLY A 61 -12.43 -15.38 -9.85
N LYS A 62 -12.70 -16.61 -9.41
CA LYS A 62 -12.38 -17.07 -8.04
C LYS A 62 -10.88 -16.92 -7.75
N SER A 63 -10.52 -16.20 -6.68
CA SER A 63 -9.15 -16.01 -6.22
C SER A 63 -9.13 -15.67 -4.73
N HIS A 64 -7.97 -15.78 -4.09
CA HIS A 64 -7.77 -15.44 -2.67
C HIS A 64 -6.54 -14.54 -2.50
N LEU A 65 -6.60 -13.59 -1.57
CA LEU A 65 -5.46 -12.75 -1.19
C LEU A 65 -5.14 -12.98 0.29
N PHE A 66 -3.97 -13.53 0.57
CA PHE A 66 -3.51 -13.89 1.91
C PHE A 66 -2.61 -12.79 2.46
N TYR A 67 -2.82 -12.39 3.72
CA TYR A 67 -1.86 -11.54 4.42
C TYR A 67 -0.63 -12.38 4.81
N THR A 68 0.53 -11.99 4.32
CA THR A 68 1.84 -12.64 4.55
C THR A 68 2.87 -11.63 5.06
N GLY A 69 2.43 -10.50 5.60
CA GLY A 69 3.29 -9.47 6.17
C GLY A 69 3.64 -9.72 7.64
N ASP A 70 4.43 -8.80 8.19
CA ASP A 70 5.06 -8.98 9.50
C ASP A 70 4.13 -8.67 10.68
N VAL A 71 2.97 -8.04 10.47
CA VAL A 71 2.03 -7.75 11.56
C VAL A 71 1.57 -9.06 12.17
N ASN A 72 1.88 -9.25 13.45
CA ASN A 72 1.64 -10.48 14.21
C ASN A 72 2.19 -11.77 13.52
N GLY A 73 3.24 -11.64 12.72
CA GLY A 73 3.83 -12.75 11.94
C GLY A 73 2.84 -13.41 10.97
N GLY A 74 1.84 -12.65 10.49
CA GLY A 74 0.82 -13.14 9.56
C GLY A 74 -0.18 -14.12 10.18
N LYS A 75 -0.22 -14.28 11.50
CA LYS A 75 -1.06 -15.26 12.20
C LYS A 75 -2.04 -14.55 13.12
N PHE A 76 -3.34 -14.72 12.90
CA PHE A 76 -4.37 -14.13 13.75
C PHE A 76 -5.32 -15.21 14.22
N LYS A 77 -5.61 -15.24 15.53
CA LYS A 77 -6.59 -16.17 16.12
C LYS A 77 -7.93 -15.47 16.32
N ASN A 78 -7.91 -14.40 17.11
CA ASN A 78 -9.05 -13.52 17.37
C ASN A 78 -8.63 -12.11 16.95
N PHE A 79 -9.44 -11.45 16.13
CA PHE A 79 -9.12 -10.12 15.62
C PHE A 79 -10.41 -9.36 15.28
N GLU A 80 -10.30 -8.04 15.28
CA GLU A 80 -11.29 -7.15 14.67
C GLU A 80 -10.72 -6.64 13.35
N LEU A 81 -11.54 -6.68 12.29
CA LEU A 81 -11.15 -6.23 10.95
C LEU A 81 -12.05 -5.09 10.51
N LYS A 82 -11.44 -3.94 10.20
CA LYS A 82 -12.12 -2.75 9.67
C LYS A 82 -11.71 -2.56 8.22
N LEU A 83 -12.69 -2.41 7.34
CA LEU A 83 -12.50 -2.20 5.90
C LEU A 83 -13.44 -1.09 5.41
N ARG A 84 -12.99 -0.31 4.44
CA ARG A 84 -13.87 0.55 3.63
C ARG A 84 -14.00 -0.08 2.25
N ILE A 85 -15.21 -0.42 1.86
CA ILE A 85 -15.49 -1.19 0.64
C ILE A 85 -16.37 -0.35 -0.30
N MET A 86 -16.10 -0.46 -1.60
CA MET A 86 -16.93 0.05 -2.68
C MET A 86 -17.14 -1.08 -3.69
N THR A 87 -18.37 -1.28 -4.14
CA THR A 87 -18.78 -2.33 -5.08
C THR A 87 -19.40 -1.73 -6.33
#